data_AF-A0A388SM32-F1
#
_entry.id   AF-A0A388SM32-F1
#
_cell.length_a   1.000
_cell.length_b   1.000
_cell.length_c   1.000
_cell.angle_alpha   90.00
_cell.angle_beta   90.00
_cell.angle_gamma   90.00
#
_symmetry.space_group_name_H-M   'P 1'
#
loop_
_entity.id
_entity.type
_entity.pdbx_description
1 polymer ?
#
loop_
_entity_poly.entity_id
_entity_poly.type
_entity_poly.pdbx_seq_one_letter_code
_entity_poly.pdbx_strand_id
1 'polypeptide(L)'
;MGEQAAGVAPLARRIAGAVRQWLATGLRLGPASRAFLEAQLGLPGLAGLPGAEAVACLAPLLAASPEGQAAADTESALEYLLYPDVALRLAVERLLAESGQAAPGEEKADPAFVGTAAPSLADSQADPCERQPRLADEVLRLLSPDATAVLHVPDAPGAFGGVPAFSEAPASNATGAAARLALPAPPWALALLVRRLRLDRSIPARIADAVAHHLPEPLALAVRLALRDARFDLTEPFAEASAVSPAPARAAGPAGASRAELVLRFIRRMPPSDPGYVGALDIWLDMLHDLPPGKSAHAALSARRERLARAAREADEFTARLGRLNMEILMLQGVHAPALDADEARRRVRLMDRMCLAVLGRPAALDQAEPGMAPDSPVGHDLGAFDPATGLDDLMRLLS
;
A
#
# COMPACT_ATOMS: atom_id res chain seq x y z
N MET A 1 27.00 -11.77 -24.91
CA MET A 1 26.39 -10.54 -24.36
C MET A 1 25.12 -10.06 -25.09
N GLY A 2 24.50 -10.84 -26.00
CA GLY A 2 23.38 -10.36 -26.84
C GLY A 2 21.95 -10.78 -26.44
N GLU A 3 21.76 -11.76 -25.56
CA GLU A 3 20.43 -12.37 -25.36
C GLU A 3 19.60 -11.76 -24.21
N GLN A 4 20.22 -11.04 -23.27
CA GLN A 4 19.48 -10.42 -22.15
C GLN A 4 18.73 -9.13 -22.53
N ALA A 5 19.09 -8.48 -23.65
CA ALA A 5 18.38 -7.30 -24.15
C ALA A 5 17.06 -7.63 -24.88
N ALA A 6 16.89 -8.89 -25.33
CA ALA A 6 15.76 -9.28 -26.17
C ALA A 6 14.41 -9.35 -25.42
N GLY A 7 14.41 -9.60 -24.10
CA GLY A 7 13.19 -9.73 -23.29
C GLY A 7 12.66 -8.42 -22.69
N VAL A 8 13.52 -7.43 -22.45
CA VAL A 8 13.13 -6.15 -21.81
C VAL A 8 12.39 -5.23 -22.79
N ALA A 9 12.86 -5.15 -24.04
CA ALA A 9 12.25 -4.32 -25.08
C ALA A 9 10.76 -4.63 -25.38
N PRO A 10 10.31 -5.90 -25.53
CA PRO A 10 8.90 -6.18 -25.78
C PRO A 10 8.02 -5.86 -24.56
N LEU A 11 8.48 -6.14 -23.34
CA LEU A 11 7.73 -5.79 -22.12
C LEU A 11 7.60 -4.28 -21.95
N ALA A 12 8.70 -3.53 -22.15
CA ALA A 12 8.70 -2.07 -22.11
C ALA A 12 7.70 -1.48 -23.12
N ARG A 13 7.62 -2.03 -24.33
CA ARG A 13 6.63 -1.61 -25.35
C ARG A 13 5.20 -1.87 -24.92
N ARG A 14 4.91 -3.00 -24.29
CA ARG A 14 3.56 -3.32 -23.77
C ARG A 14 3.17 -2.36 -22.65
N ILE A 15 4.07 -2.09 -21.70
CA ILE A 15 3.84 -1.15 -20.60
C ILE A 15 3.64 0.27 -21.14
N ALA A 16 4.51 0.74 -22.04
CA ALA A 16 4.35 2.05 -22.69
C ALA A 16 3.05 2.14 -23.50
N GLY A 17 2.61 1.05 -24.12
CA GLY A 17 1.31 0.94 -24.78
C GLY A 17 0.14 1.12 -23.81
N ALA A 18 0.17 0.45 -22.66
CA ALA A 18 -0.84 0.59 -21.61
C ALA A 18 -0.90 2.02 -21.05
N VAL A 19 0.26 2.65 -20.81
CA VAL A 19 0.35 4.04 -20.35
C VAL A 19 -0.23 4.99 -21.41
N ARG A 20 0.09 4.83 -22.69
CA ARG A 20 -0.50 5.64 -23.78
C ARG A 20 -2.01 5.48 -23.88
N GLN A 21 -2.50 4.25 -23.77
CA GLN A 21 -3.93 3.98 -23.80
C GLN A 21 -4.64 4.65 -22.60
N TRP A 22 -4.02 4.59 -21.42
CA TRP A 22 -4.52 5.28 -20.24
C TRP A 22 -4.52 6.80 -20.39
N LEU A 23 -3.45 7.40 -20.91
CA LEU A 23 -3.41 8.84 -21.22
C LEU A 23 -4.51 9.23 -22.21
N ALA A 24 -4.84 8.38 -23.17
CA ALA A 24 -5.87 8.66 -24.19
C ALA A 24 -7.32 8.49 -23.71
N THR A 25 -7.56 7.73 -22.63
CA THR A 25 -8.93 7.29 -22.25
C THR A 25 -9.27 7.37 -20.75
N GLY A 26 -8.27 7.52 -19.89
CA GLY A 26 -8.35 7.20 -18.46
C GLY A 26 -8.48 8.39 -17.51
N LEU A 27 -8.16 9.62 -17.94
CA LEU A 27 -8.17 10.76 -17.02
C LEU A 27 -9.56 11.36 -16.89
N ARG A 28 -10.25 11.08 -15.79
CA ARG A 28 -11.60 11.59 -15.52
C ARG A 28 -11.57 12.64 -14.41
N LEU A 29 -12.12 13.81 -14.70
CA LEU A 29 -12.24 14.92 -13.75
C LEU A 29 -13.56 14.87 -12.99
N GLY A 30 -13.54 14.19 -11.84
CA GLY A 30 -14.67 14.18 -10.91
C GLY A 30 -14.80 15.45 -10.06
N PRO A 31 -15.90 15.60 -9.31
CA PRO A 31 -16.17 16.79 -8.50
C PRO A 31 -15.05 17.12 -7.50
N ALA A 32 -14.49 16.10 -6.85
CA ALA A 32 -13.37 16.28 -5.92
C ALA A 32 -12.10 16.78 -6.62
N SER A 33 -11.78 16.23 -7.80
CA SER A 33 -10.65 16.67 -8.61
C SER A 33 -10.85 18.11 -9.11
N ARG A 34 -12.07 18.50 -9.44
CA ARG A 34 -12.38 19.90 -9.81
C ARG A 34 -12.23 20.85 -8.63
N ALA A 35 -12.73 20.48 -7.45
CA ALA A 35 -12.55 21.28 -6.24
C ALA A 35 -11.06 21.45 -5.88
N PHE A 36 -10.25 20.39 -6.07
CA PHE A 36 -8.81 20.48 -5.92
C PHE A 36 -8.18 21.44 -6.93
N LEU A 37 -8.51 21.32 -8.22
CA LEU A 37 -8.00 22.22 -9.26
C LEU A 37 -8.43 23.67 -9.05
N GLU A 38 -9.66 23.91 -8.59
CA GLU A 38 -10.16 25.23 -8.20
C GLU A 38 -9.30 25.85 -7.09
N ALA A 39 -8.97 25.08 -6.05
CA ALA A 39 -8.11 25.54 -4.97
C ALA A 39 -6.67 25.79 -5.41
N GLN A 40 -6.10 24.94 -6.29
CA GLN A 40 -4.72 25.08 -6.77
C GLN A 40 -4.56 26.21 -7.79
N LEU A 41 -5.48 26.32 -8.74
CA LEU A 41 -5.39 27.27 -9.86
C LEU A 41 -6.09 28.61 -9.57
N GLY A 42 -6.69 28.76 -8.38
CA GLY A 42 -7.43 29.97 -8.00
C GLY A 42 -8.66 30.23 -8.88
N LEU A 43 -9.34 29.18 -9.34
CA LEU A 43 -10.50 29.24 -10.22
C LEU A 43 -11.82 28.98 -9.46
N PRO A 44 -12.42 30.00 -8.81
CA PRO A 44 -13.64 29.80 -8.04
C PRO A 44 -14.79 29.32 -8.92
N GLY A 45 -15.53 28.33 -8.44
CA GLY A 45 -16.73 27.80 -9.09
C GLY A 45 -16.49 26.69 -10.12
N LEU A 46 -15.25 26.26 -10.39
CA LEU A 46 -14.94 25.21 -11.37
C LEU A 46 -15.70 23.90 -11.09
N ALA A 47 -15.91 23.57 -9.80
CA ALA A 47 -16.65 22.38 -9.41
C ALA A 47 -18.14 22.43 -9.82
N GLY A 48 -18.71 23.64 -9.95
CA GLY A 48 -20.11 23.87 -10.32
C GLY A 48 -20.35 24.07 -11.82
N LEU A 49 -19.29 24.23 -12.62
CA LEU A 49 -19.41 24.48 -14.06
C LEU A 49 -19.77 23.20 -14.85
N PRO A 50 -20.56 23.34 -15.94
CA PRO A 50 -20.74 22.27 -16.90
C PRO A 50 -19.40 21.91 -17.56
N GLY A 51 -19.28 20.70 -18.11
CA GLY A 51 -17.99 20.16 -18.52
C GLY A 51 -17.31 20.99 -19.61
N ALA A 52 -18.08 21.50 -20.57
CA ALA A 52 -17.56 22.35 -21.64
C ALA A 52 -16.96 23.67 -21.13
N GLU A 53 -17.60 24.31 -20.14
CA GLU A 53 -17.12 25.57 -19.54
C GLU A 53 -15.90 25.31 -18.66
N ALA A 54 -15.92 24.23 -17.87
CA ALA A 54 -14.75 23.82 -17.09
C ALA A 54 -13.53 23.52 -17.97
N VAL A 55 -13.72 22.89 -19.13
CA VAL A 55 -12.65 22.67 -20.12
C VAL A 55 -12.12 24.00 -20.67
N ALA A 56 -13.01 24.95 -21.01
CA ALA A 56 -12.60 26.26 -21.51
C ALA A 56 -11.77 27.04 -20.48
N CYS A 57 -12.07 26.92 -19.18
CA CYS A 57 -11.29 27.53 -18.11
C CYS A 57 -9.94 26.84 -17.88
N LEU A 58 -9.88 25.51 -17.95
CA LEU A 58 -8.67 24.74 -17.67
C LEU A 58 -7.67 24.74 -18.83
N ALA A 59 -8.15 24.77 -20.07
CA ALA A 59 -7.31 24.72 -21.27
C ALA A 59 -6.16 25.76 -21.29
N PRO A 60 -6.39 27.06 -21.06
CA PRO A 60 -5.32 28.05 -21.11
C PRO A 60 -4.33 27.91 -19.95
N LEU A 61 -4.76 27.44 -18.77
CA LEU A 61 -3.88 27.31 -17.61
C LEU A 61 -2.97 26.09 -17.71
N LEU A 62 -3.51 24.96 -18.17
CA LEU A 62 -2.77 23.71 -18.26
C LEU A 62 -1.95 23.57 -19.56
N ALA A 63 -2.28 24.34 -20.60
CA ALA A 63 -1.52 24.37 -21.86
C ALA A 63 -0.49 25.50 -21.94
N ALA A 64 -0.57 26.51 -21.07
CA ALA A 64 0.45 27.55 -21.00
C ALA A 64 1.74 27.03 -20.36
N SER A 65 2.87 27.64 -20.71
CA SER A 65 4.13 27.54 -19.98
C SER A 65 4.19 28.75 -19.03
N PRO A 66 3.64 28.67 -17.80
CA PRO A 66 3.55 29.83 -16.93
C PRO A 66 4.92 30.13 -16.31
N GLU A 67 5.16 31.36 -15.89
CA GLU A 67 6.35 31.74 -15.13
C GLU A 67 5.98 32.10 -13.68
N GLY A 68 6.89 31.85 -12.73
CA GLY A 68 6.69 32.18 -11.32
C GLY A 68 5.70 31.26 -10.60
N GLN A 69 4.87 31.81 -9.72
CA GLN A 69 3.95 31.03 -8.88
C GLN A 69 2.93 30.22 -9.70
N ALA A 70 2.42 30.79 -10.80
CA ALA A 70 1.49 30.10 -11.69
C ALA A 70 2.09 28.83 -12.33
N ALA A 71 3.42 28.77 -12.46
CA ALA A 71 4.12 27.58 -12.95
C ALA A 71 4.05 26.45 -11.91
N ALA A 72 4.34 26.78 -10.65
CA ALA A 72 4.30 25.81 -9.55
C ALA A 72 2.89 25.26 -9.31
N ASP A 73 1.87 26.10 -9.42
CA ASP A 73 0.47 25.70 -9.26
C ASP A 73 0.02 24.77 -10.42
N THR A 74 0.46 25.08 -11.65
CA THR A 74 0.20 24.25 -12.84
C THR A 74 0.94 22.92 -12.77
N GLU A 75 2.19 22.91 -12.31
CA GLU A 75 2.97 21.69 -12.07
C GLU A 75 2.28 20.80 -11.02
N SER A 76 1.83 21.38 -9.91
CA SER A 76 1.11 20.66 -8.85
C SER A 76 -0.21 20.06 -9.38
N ALA A 77 -0.93 20.80 -10.23
CA ALA A 77 -2.13 20.31 -10.91
C ALA A 77 -1.82 19.14 -11.86
N LEU A 78 -0.81 19.26 -12.71
CA LEU A 78 -0.39 18.19 -13.62
C LEU A 78 0.14 16.96 -12.87
N GLU A 79 0.85 17.17 -11.76
CA GLU A 79 1.31 16.10 -10.88
C GLU A 79 0.11 15.30 -10.31
N TYR A 80 -0.95 15.98 -9.90
CA TYR A 80 -2.17 15.33 -9.42
C TYR A 80 -2.91 14.60 -10.55
N LEU A 81 -3.09 15.25 -11.71
CA LEU A 81 -3.84 14.68 -12.84
C LEU A 81 -3.15 13.48 -13.46
N LEU A 82 -1.83 13.48 -13.55
CA LEU A 82 -1.03 12.39 -14.10
C LEU A 82 -0.60 11.38 -13.02
N TYR A 83 -1.26 11.40 -11.86
CA TYR A 83 -1.09 10.35 -10.87
C TYR A 83 -1.70 9.03 -11.41
N PRO A 84 -0.93 7.93 -11.48
CA PRO A 84 -1.44 6.67 -12.03
C PRO A 84 -2.55 6.11 -11.14
N ASP A 85 -3.74 5.93 -11.70
CA ASP A 85 -4.85 5.34 -10.97
C ASP A 85 -4.64 3.83 -10.74
N VAL A 86 -5.49 3.25 -9.89
CA VAL A 86 -5.41 1.82 -9.55
C VAL A 86 -5.57 0.93 -10.79
N ALA A 87 -6.34 1.35 -11.80
CA ALA A 87 -6.58 0.56 -13.01
C ALA A 87 -5.32 0.45 -13.88
N LEU A 88 -4.61 1.57 -14.12
CA LEU A 88 -3.33 1.57 -14.82
C LEU A 88 -2.30 0.72 -14.05
N ARG A 89 -2.23 0.89 -12.73
CA ARG A 89 -1.29 0.15 -11.89
C ARG A 89 -1.54 -1.36 -11.94
N LEU A 90 -2.79 -1.80 -11.84
CA LEU A 90 -3.15 -3.22 -11.99
C LEU A 90 -2.89 -3.76 -13.40
N ALA A 91 -3.13 -2.95 -14.45
CA ALA A 91 -2.83 -3.34 -15.81
C ALA A 91 -1.32 -3.56 -16.01
N VAL A 92 -0.49 -2.66 -15.48
CA VAL A 92 0.97 -2.80 -15.48
C VAL A 92 1.40 -4.03 -14.68
N GLU A 93 0.84 -4.27 -13.49
CA GLU A 93 1.14 -5.48 -12.72
C GLU A 93 0.82 -6.77 -13.45
N ARG A 94 -0.29 -6.81 -14.20
CA ARG A 94 -0.64 -7.97 -15.03
C ARG A 94 0.42 -8.22 -16.10
N LEU A 95 0.86 -7.16 -16.80
CA LEU A 95 1.92 -7.28 -17.80
C LEU A 95 3.24 -7.79 -17.21
N LEU A 96 3.59 -7.31 -16.01
CA LEU A 96 4.78 -7.76 -15.28
C LEU A 96 4.64 -9.22 -14.84
N ALA A 97 3.45 -9.64 -14.40
CA ALA A 97 3.17 -11.02 -14.00
C ALA A 97 3.32 -12.02 -15.14
N GLU A 98 2.73 -11.71 -16.31
CA GLU A 98 2.82 -12.54 -17.51
C GLU A 98 4.28 -12.71 -17.98
N SER A 99 5.08 -11.65 -17.90
CA SER A 99 6.50 -11.70 -18.30
C SER A 99 7.36 -12.57 -17.38
N GLY A 100 7.00 -12.69 -16.11
CA GLY A 100 7.69 -13.56 -15.14
C GLY A 100 7.29 -15.02 -15.27
N GLN A 101 6.05 -15.30 -15.71
CA GLN A 101 5.55 -16.67 -15.93
C GLN A 101 6.05 -17.29 -17.24
N ALA A 102 6.56 -16.49 -18.19
CA ALA A 102 7.03 -16.96 -19.49
C ALA A 102 8.34 -17.77 -19.46
N ALA A 103 8.87 -18.10 -18.27
CA ALA A 103 9.97 -19.05 -18.11
C ALA A 103 9.53 -20.31 -17.32
N PRO A 104 8.89 -21.27 -18.00
CA PRO A 104 9.02 -22.68 -17.67
C PRO A 104 9.42 -23.40 -18.97
N GLY A 105 10.71 -23.33 -19.30
CA GLY A 105 11.31 -24.29 -20.22
C GLY A 105 11.47 -25.62 -19.49
N GLU A 106 10.37 -26.31 -19.19
CA GLU A 106 10.41 -27.76 -19.01
C GLU A 106 10.74 -28.36 -20.37
N GLU A 107 12.04 -28.42 -20.68
CA GLU A 107 12.54 -29.29 -21.73
C GLU A 107 12.25 -30.71 -21.28
N LYS A 108 11.24 -31.31 -21.90
CA LYS A 108 10.92 -32.74 -21.80
C LYS A 108 12.22 -33.52 -22.02
N ALA A 109 12.77 -34.08 -20.94
CA ALA A 109 13.87 -35.02 -21.03
C ALA A 109 13.36 -36.29 -21.72
N ASP A 110 13.64 -36.43 -23.01
CA ASP A 110 13.67 -37.73 -23.67
C ASP A 110 14.88 -38.52 -23.12
N PRO A 111 14.69 -39.73 -22.57
CA PRO A 111 15.77 -40.46 -21.92
C PRO A 111 16.54 -41.29 -22.96
N ALA A 112 17.39 -40.66 -23.78
CA ALA A 112 18.32 -41.41 -24.62
C ALA A 112 19.48 -40.56 -25.18
N PHE A 113 20.45 -40.16 -24.35
CA PHE A 113 21.87 -40.21 -24.75
C PHE A 113 22.81 -39.90 -23.58
N VAL A 114 23.70 -40.85 -23.28
CA VAL A 114 24.86 -40.67 -22.41
C VAL A 114 26.02 -40.19 -23.29
N GLY A 115 26.61 -39.02 -22.97
CA GLY A 115 27.84 -38.59 -23.65
C GLY A 115 28.26 -37.15 -23.38
N THR A 116 29.02 -36.96 -22.29
CA THR A 116 30.21 -36.07 -22.19
C THR A 116 30.15 -34.68 -22.84
N ALA A 117 29.89 -33.65 -22.03
CA ALA A 117 30.80 -32.52 -21.75
C ALA A 117 30.00 -31.42 -21.02
N ALA A 118 30.39 -31.11 -19.78
CA ALA A 118 29.79 -30.03 -19.00
C ALA A 118 30.14 -28.66 -19.62
N PRO A 119 29.15 -27.78 -19.90
CA PRO A 119 29.42 -26.36 -19.99
C PRO A 119 29.44 -25.78 -18.56
N SER A 120 30.43 -24.94 -18.30
CA SER A 120 30.69 -24.31 -17.01
C SER A 120 29.46 -23.56 -16.47
N LEU A 121 29.08 -23.90 -15.24
CA LEU A 121 28.15 -23.17 -14.36
C LEU A 121 28.71 -21.78 -13.99
N ALA A 122 28.65 -20.80 -14.91
CA ALA A 122 29.09 -19.44 -14.60
C ALA A 122 28.17 -18.30 -15.13
N ASP A 123 27.21 -18.54 -16.04
CA ASP A 123 26.52 -17.42 -16.72
C ASP A 123 24.98 -17.43 -16.68
N SER A 124 24.35 -17.92 -15.60
CA SER A 124 22.87 -17.88 -15.48
C SER A 124 22.33 -17.18 -14.23
N GLN A 125 23.16 -16.45 -13.51
CA GLN A 125 22.76 -15.68 -12.32
C GLN A 125 22.82 -14.18 -12.59
N ALA A 126 22.17 -13.71 -13.66
CA ALA A 126 21.84 -12.30 -13.74
C ALA A 126 20.65 -12.04 -12.81
N ASP A 127 20.94 -11.47 -11.64
CA ASP A 127 19.99 -11.10 -10.61
C ASP A 127 18.79 -10.35 -11.24
N PRO A 128 17.53 -10.70 -10.92
CA PRO A 128 16.36 -9.98 -11.41
C PRO A 128 16.38 -8.49 -11.02
N CYS A 129 17.19 -8.13 -10.02
CA CYS A 129 17.41 -6.77 -9.53
C CYS A 129 18.11 -5.86 -10.56
N GLU A 130 19.04 -6.38 -11.39
CA GLU A 130 19.74 -5.56 -12.40
C GLU A 130 18.91 -5.28 -13.67
N ARG A 131 17.85 -6.06 -13.92
CA ARG A 131 17.00 -5.94 -15.13
C ARG A 131 15.99 -4.80 -15.06
N GLN A 132 15.62 -4.37 -13.87
CA GLN A 132 14.49 -3.46 -13.63
C GLN A 132 14.77 -1.95 -13.70
N PRO A 133 15.92 -1.42 -13.27
CA PRO A 133 16.23 -0.01 -13.56
C PRO A 133 16.23 0.28 -15.07
N ARG A 134 16.65 -0.71 -15.88
CA ARG A 134 16.58 -0.64 -17.35
C ARG A 134 15.15 -0.61 -17.90
N LEU A 135 14.17 -1.17 -17.20
CA LEU A 135 12.78 -1.22 -17.66
C LEU A 135 12.11 0.15 -17.56
N ALA A 136 12.28 0.85 -16.43
CA ALA A 136 11.74 2.20 -16.25
C ALA A 136 12.29 3.18 -17.30
N ASP A 137 13.60 3.14 -17.52
CA ASP A 137 14.28 3.97 -18.52
C ASP A 137 13.79 3.64 -19.93
N GLU A 138 13.65 2.36 -20.29
CA GLU A 138 13.19 1.95 -21.61
C GLU A 138 11.72 2.33 -21.85
N VAL A 139 10.85 2.19 -20.83
CA VAL A 139 9.46 2.67 -20.89
C VAL A 139 9.43 4.18 -21.11
N LEU A 140 10.24 4.94 -20.36
CA LEU A 140 10.31 6.39 -20.50
C LEU A 140 10.83 6.80 -21.90
N ARG A 141 11.82 6.10 -22.46
CA ARG A 141 12.31 6.34 -23.84
C ARG A 141 11.24 6.06 -24.90
N LEU A 142 10.36 5.09 -24.66
CA LEU A 142 9.27 4.74 -25.57
C LEU A 142 8.07 5.67 -25.43
N LEU A 143 7.94 6.41 -24.32
CA LEU A 143 6.96 7.47 -24.17
C LEU A 143 7.49 8.72 -24.87
N SER A 144 6.87 9.09 -25.98
CA SER A 144 7.24 10.29 -26.74
C SER A 144 7.15 11.55 -25.86
N PRO A 145 8.04 12.55 -26.06
CA PRO A 145 7.96 13.83 -25.36
C PRO A 145 6.67 14.62 -25.67
N ASP A 146 5.98 14.26 -26.76
CA ASP A 146 4.71 14.86 -27.21
C ASP A 146 3.48 14.04 -26.78
N ALA A 147 3.59 13.19 -25.76
CA ALA A 147 2.45 12.41 -25.30
C ALA A 147 1.30 13.35 -24.91
N THR A 148 0.12 13.11 -25.46
CA THR A 148 -1.07 13.93 -25.18
C THR A 148 -1.99 13.17 -24.25
N ALA A 149 -2.34 13.80 -23.13
CA ALA A 149 -3.29 13.28 -22.16
C ALA A 149 -4.69 13.84 -22.46
N VAL A 150 -5.71 12.99 -22.47
CA VAL A 150 -7.11 13.36 -22.73
C VAL A 150 -7.88 13.34 -21.42
N LEU A 151 -8.28 14.52 -20.96
CA LEU A 151 -9.13 14.70 -19.80
C LEU A 151 -10.60 14.64 -20.22
N HIS A 152 -11.37 13.79 -19.55
CA HIS A 152 -12.82 13.69 -19.69
C HIS A 152 -13.51 14.41 -18.53
N VAL A 153 -14.31 15.41 -18.87
CA VAL A 153 -15.05 16.24 -17.92
C VAL A 153 -16.55 15.96 -18.08
N PRO A 154 -17.19 15.20 -17.17
CA PRO A 154 -18.61 14.90 -17.27
C PRO A 154 -19.49 16.14 -17.03
N ASP A 155 -20.59 16.30 -17.78
CA ASP A 155 -21.47 17.48 -17.66
C ASP A 155 -22.40 17.45 -16.45
N ALA A 156 -22.64 16.29 -15.83
CA ALA A 156 -23.62 16.15 -14.76
C ALA A 156 -22.95 15.93 -13.38
N PRO A 157 -23.36 16.66 -12.32
CA PRO A 157 -22.81 16.51 -10.96
C PRO A 157 -23.21 15.20 -10.23
N GLY A 158 -23.59 14.14 -10.94
CA GLY A 158 -24.10 12.89 -10.33
C GLY A 158 -23.70 11.57 -11.00
N ALA A 159 -22.86 11.57 -12.03
CA ALA A 159 -22.51 10.35 -12.78
C ALA A 159 -21.24 9.63 -12.28
N PHE A 160 -20.95 9.67 -10.98
CA PHE A 160 -19.85 8.91 -10.38
C PHE A 160 -20.40 7.74 -9.57
N GLY A 161 -20.59 6.61 -10.24
CA GLY A 161 -21.14 5.40 -9.63
C GLY A 161 -21.19 4.24 -10.63
N GLY A 162 -20.05 3.89 -11.21
CA GLY A 162 -19.96 2.74 -12.11
C GLY A 162 -18.53 2.48 -12.54
N VAL A 163 -17.92 1.45 -11.97
CA VAL A 163 -16.72 0.82 -12.54
C VAL A 163 -17.08 0.43 -13.98
N PRO A 164 -16.34 0.85 -15.02
CA PRO A 164 -16.60 0.31 -16.34
C PRO A 164 -16.14 -1.14 -16.33
N ALA A 165 -17.09 -2.07 -16.23
CA ALA A 165 -16.86 -3.43 -16.65
C ALA A 165 -16.53 -3.37 -18.15
N PHE A 166 -15.36 -3.85 -18.53
CA PHE A 166 -15.08 -4.21 -19.92
C PHE A 166 -16.07 -5.32 -20.29
N SER A 167 -17.19 -4.97 -20.94
CA SER A 167 -18.08 -5.94 -21.58
C SER A 167 -18.85 -5.30 -22.72
N GLU A 168 -18.74 -5.93 -23.88
CA GLU A 168 -19.40 -5.58 -25.14
C GLU A 168 -20.92 -5.80 -25.06
N ALA A 169 -21.70 -4.75 -25.35
CA ALA A 169 -22.91 -4.73 -26.20
C ALA A 169 -23.82 -3.54 -25.82
N PRO A 170 -24.56 -2.96 -26.79
CA PRO A 170 -25.10 -1.61 -26.65
C PRO A 170 -26.53 -1.65 -26.09
N ALA A 171 -26.78 -0.90 -25.02
CA ALA A 171 -28.14 -0.47 -24.71
C ALA A 171 -28.16 0.86 -23.96
N SER A 172 -28.86 1.80 -24.60
CA SER A 172 -29.47 3.02 -24.06
C SER A 172 -28.61 4.28 -23.94
N ASN A 173 -28.73 5.09 -25.00
CA ASN A 173 -28.34 6.47 -25.14
C ASN A 173 -28.82 7.36 -23.98
N ALA A 174 -27.89 7.70 -23.07
CA ALA A 174 -27.90 8.96 -22.35
C ALA A 174 -26.57 9.67 -22.69
N THR A 175 -26.55 10.37 -23.82
CA THR A 175 -25.45 11.23 -24.26
C THR A 175 -25.37 12.45 -23.34
N GLY A 176 -24.80 12.29 -22.15
CA GLY A 176 -24.14 13.39 -21.45
C GLY A 176 -22.82 13.65 -22.18
N ALA A 177 -22.70 14.79 -22.86
CA ALA A 177 -21.59 15.09 -23.75
C ALA A 177 -20.31 15.42 -22.95
N ALA A 178 -19.64 14.40 -22.40
CA ALA A 178 -18.40 14.59 -21.67
C ALA A 178 -17.40 15.41 -22.51
N ALA A 179 -17.13 16.64 -22.07
CA ALA A 179 -16.17 17.52 -22.71
C ALA A 179 -14.77 16.93 -22.61
N ARG A 180 -13.96 17.14 -23.65
CA ARG A 180 -12.61 16.57 -23.76
C ARG A 180 -11.59 17.69 -23.85
N LEU A 181 -10.55 17.60 -23.03
CA LEU A 181 -9.39 18.50 -23.08
C LEU A 181 -8.13 17.67 -23.37
N ALA A 182 -7.46 17.98 -24.46
CA ALA A 182 -6.16 17.40 -24.80
C ALA A 182 -5.05 18.28 -24.22
N LEU A 183 -4.18 17.70 -23.40
CA LEU A 183 -3.06 18.39 -22.76
C LEU A 183 -1.74 17.74 -23.16
N PRO A 184 -0.70 18.53 -23.48
CA PRO A 184 0.65 17.98 -23.59
C PRO A 184 1.09 17.47 -22.21
N ALA A 185 1.53 16.22 -22.13
CA ALA A 185 2.11 15.65 -20.92
C ALA A 185 3.62 15.98 -20.92
N PRO A 186 4.09 16.91 -20.08
CA PRO A 186 5.48 17.32 -20.12
C PRO A 186 6.41 16.16 -19.71
N PRO A 187 7.67 16.13 -20.21
CA PRO A 187 8.59 15.02 -19.94
C PRO A 187 8.82 14.73 -18.46
N TRP A 188 8.87 15.78 -17.62
CA TRP A 188 9.04 15.63 -16.17
C TRP A 188 7.84 14.90 -15.54
N ALA A 189 6.61 15.15 -16.02
CA ALA A 189 5.41 14.53 -15.48
C ALA A 189 5.32 13.06 -15.92
N LEU A 190 5.73 12.74 -17.15
CA LEU A 190 5.87 11.36 -17.61
C LEU A 190 6.93 10.59 -16.80
N ALA A 191 8.06 11.22 -16.49
CA ALA A 191 9.09 10.62 -15.64
C ALA A 191 8.56 10.36 -14.22
N LEU A 192 7.80 11.30 -13.63
CA LEU A 192 7.13 11.10 -12.35
C LEU A 192 6.09 9.98 -12.41
N LEU A 193 5.29 9.89 -13.47
CA LEU A 193 4.33 8.81 -13.67
C LEU A 193 5.04 7.45 -13.69
N VAL A 194 6.09 7.31 -14.49
CA VAL A 194 6.88 6.06 -14.58
C VAL A 194 7.49 5.71 -13.23
N ARG A 195 8.03 6.69 -12.51
CA ARG A 195 8.55 6.51 -11.15
C ARG A 195 7.47 6.05 -10.17
N ARG A 196 6.24 6.58 -10.28
CA ARG A 196 5.09 6.19 -9.45
C ARG A 196 4.54 4.80 -9.77
N LEU A 197 4.83 4.27 -10.95
CA LEU A 197 4.56 2.86 -11.28
C LEU A 197 5.52 1.89 -10.56
N ARG A 198 6.61 2.38 -9.95
CA ARG A 198 7.57 1.59 -9.16
C ARG A 198 8.13 0.38 -9.93
N LEU A 199 8.45 0.59 -11.21
CA LEU A 199 8.99 -0.44 -12.10
C LEU A 199 10.42 -0.88 -11.71
N ASP A 200 11.10 -0.04 -10.93
CA ASP A 200 12.43 -0.26 -10.36
C ASP A 200 12.44 -1.31 -9.23
N ARG A 201 11.28 -1.64 -8.66
CA ARG A 201 11.19 -2.58 -7.54
C ARG A 201 10.95 -4.01 -7.98
N SER A 202 11.71 -4.95 -7.41
CA SER A 202 11.55 -6.37 -7.66
C SER A 202 10.82 -7.05 -6.51
N ILE A 203 9.90 -7.94 -6.87
CA ILE A 203 9.35 -8.92 -5.95
C ILE A 203 10.23 -10.17 -6.07
N PRO A 204 10.84 -10.66 -4.97
CA PRO A 204 11.63 -11.88 -5.00
C PRO A 204 10.83 -13.07 -5.55
N ALA A 205 11.47 -13.92 -6.37
CA ALA A 205 10.82 -15.04 -7.06
C ALA A 205 9.99 -15.91 -6.10
N ARG A 206 10.53 -16.27 -4.93
CA ARG A 206 9.82 -17.06 -3.91
C ARG A 206 8.49 -16.45 -3.46
N ILE A 207 8.44 -15.12 -3.34
CA ILE A 207 7.21 -14.39 -2.96
C ILE A 207 6.27 -14.33 -4.16
N ALA A 208 6.79 -14.03 -5.35
CA ALA A 208 5.99 -14.00 -6.58
C ALA A 208 5.33 -15.35 -6.88
N ASP A 209 6.05 -16.44 -6.67
CA ASP A 209 5.57 -17.82 -6.80
C ASP A 209 4.50 -18.11 -5.75
N ALA A 210 4.74 -17.76 -4.47
CA ALA A 210 3.75 -17.97 -3.43
C ALA A 210 2.45 -17.22 -3.71
N VAL A 211 2.53 -15.99 -4.23
CA VAL A 211 1.35 -15.23 -4.64
C VAL A 211 0.61 -15.94 -5.79
N ALA A 212 1.33 -16.43 -6.80
CA ALA A 212 0.71 -17.11 -7.94
C ALA A 212 0.05 -18.46 -7.57
N HIS A 213 0.62 -19.19 -6.61
CA HIS A 213 0.12 -20.51 -6.22
C HIS A 213 -1.00 -20.47 -5.18
N HIS A 214 -0.99 -19.49 -4.26
CA HIS A 214 -1.92 -19.46 -3.12
C HIS A 214 -3.10 -18.51 -3.29
N LEU A 215 -3.05 -17.57 -4.24
CA LEU A 215 -4.05 -16.52 -4.37
C LEU A 215 -4.74 -16.56 -5.74
N PRO A 216 -6.06 -16.28 -5.82
CA PRO A 216 -6.75 -16.09 -7.08
C PRO A 216 -6.23 -14.83 -7.79
N GLU A 217 -6.21 -14.84 -9.13
CA GLU A 217 -5.64 -13.78 -9.97
C GLU A 217 -5.97 -12.33 -9.55
N PRO A 218 -7.24 -11.92 -9.31
CA PRO A 218 -7.52 -10.54 -8.91
C PRO A 218 -6.88 -10.16 -7.57
N LEU A 219 -6.85 -11.10 -6.61
CA LEU A 219 -6.21 -10.89 -5.32
C LEU A 219 -4.68 -10.92 -5.45
N ALA A 220 -4.15 -11.80 -6.30
CA ALA A 220 -2.72 -11.90 -6.58
C ALA A 220 -2.16 -10.58 -7.14
N LEU A 221 -2.87 -9.93 -8.07
CA LEU A 221 -2.49 -8.62 -8.60
C LEU A 221 -2.53 -7.52 -7.54
N ALA A 222 -3.57 -7.49 -6.71
CA ALA A 222 -3.67 -6.52 -5.61
C ALA A 222 -2.53 -6.71 -4.58
N VAL A 223 -2.17 -7.96 -4.28
CA VAL A 223 -1.06 -8.28 -3.37
C VAL A 223 0.28 -7.90 -3.99
N ARG A 224 0.53 -8.18 -5.28
CA ARG A 224 1.74 -7.74 -5.98
C ARG A 224 1.89 -6.21 -5.94
N LEU A 225 0.79 -5.50 -6.17
CA LEU A 225 0.77 -4.05 -6.09
C LEU A 225 1.12 -3.55 -4.69
N ALA A 226 0.50 -4.12 -3.64
CA ALA A 226 0.80 -3.79 -2.24
C ALA A 226 2.27 -4.08 -1.88
N LEU A 227 2.83 -5.19 -2.37
CA LEU A 227 4.24 -5.54 -2.16
C LEU A 227 5.20 -4.55 -2.84
N ARG A 228 4.85 -4.00 -4.01
CA ARG A 228 5.64 -2.92 -4.63
C ARG A 228 5.53 -1.60 -3.89
N ASP A 229 4.36 -1.32 -3.33
CA ASP A 229 4.10 -0.12 -2.52
C ASP A 229 4.71 -0.17 -1.13
N ALA A 230 5.15 -1.34 -0.67
CA ALA A 230 5.83 -1.51 0.60
C ALA A 230 6.99 -0.51 0.74
N ARG A 231 7.18 0.07 1.92
CA ARG A 231 8.20 1.12 2.14
C ARG A 231 9.61 0.60 2.41
N PHE A 232 9.83 -0.68 2.24
CA PHE A 232 11.10 -1.36 2.42
C PHE A 232 11.34 -2.32 1.26
N ASP A 233 12.60 -2.73 1.08
CA ASP A 233 12.95 -3.66 0.02
C ASP A 233 12.87 -5.11 0.52
N LEU A 234 12.21 -5.96 -0.26
CA LEU A 234 12.06 -7.40 0.04
C LEU A 234 13.28 -8.22 -0.38
N THR A 235 14.21 -7.60 -1.10
CA THR A 235 15.45 -8.19 -1.62
C THR A 235 16.59 -8.19 -0.62
N GLU A 236 16.39 -7.70 0.61
CA GLU A 236 17.43 -7.71 1.64
C GLU A 236 18.13 -9.08 1.64
N PRO A 237 19.46 -9.12 1.41
CA PRO A 237 20.16 -10.38 1.37
C PRO A 237 19.89 -11.06 2.70
N PHE A 238 19.65 -12.37 2.66
CA PHE A 238 19.81 -13.19 3.84
C PHE A 238 21.18 -12.81 4.40
N ALA A 239 21.22 -11.96 5.42
CA ALA A 239 22.44 -11.72 6.16
C ALA A 239 22.83 -13.13 6.59
N GLU A 240 23.94 -13.61 6.05
CA GLU A 240 24.55 -14.87 6.42
C GLU A 240 24.69 -14.82 7.93
N ALA A 241 23.71 -15.38 8.62
CA ALA A 241 23.75 -15.60 10.04
C ALA A 241 24.80 -16.68 10.23
N SER A 242 26.05 -16.22 10.31
CA SER A 242 27.22 -16.90 10.82
C SER A 242 27.39 -18.34 10.32
N ALA A 243 28.26 -18.51 9.32
CA ALA A 243 28.95 -19.76 9.08
C ALA A 243 29.87 -20.09 10.28
N VAL A 244 29.29 -20.47 11.42
CA VAL A 244 29.96 -21.19 12.50
C VAL A 244 28.98 -22.22 13.09
N SER A 245 29.23 -23.48 12.73
CA SER A 245 28.82 -24.74 13.38
C SER A 245 27.46 -25.38 12.99
N PRO A 246 27.48 -26.65 12.50
CA PRO A 246 26.27 -27.41 12.19
C PRO A 246 25.76 -28.11 13.46
N ALA A 247 24.72 -27.55 14.08
CA ALA A 247 23.91 -28.26 15.09
C ALA A 247 22.48 -28.40 14.56
N PRO A 248 21.79 -29.53 14.83
CA PRO A 248 20.56 -29.89 14.14
C PRO A 248 19.46 -28.86 14.44
N ALA A 249 18.72 -28.51 13.38
CA ALA A 249 17.59 -27.60 13.36
C ALA A 249 16.62 -27.82 14.53
N ARG A 250 16.83 -27.10 15.64
CA ARG A 250 15.81 -26.83 16.64
C ARG A 250 15.27 -25.44 16.36
N ALA A 251 14.04 -25.43 15.82
CA ALA A 251 13.10 -24.32 15.73
C ALA A 251 13.72 -22.93 15.93
N ALA A 252 14.16 -22.31 14.83
CA ALA A 252 14.42 -20.88 14.80
C ALA A 252 13.18 -20.15 15.33
N GLY A 253 13.30 -19.57 16.53
CA GLY A 253 12.23 -18.78 17.12
C GLY A 253 11.85 -17.60 16.21
N PRO A 254 10.62 -17.07 16.29
CA PRO A 254 10.14 -15.97 15.45
C PRO A 254 10.86 -14.62 15.68
N ALA A 255 11.87 -14.57 16.53
CA ALA A 255 12.59 -13.34 16.93
C ALA A 255 13.66 -12.87 15.93
N GLY A 256 13.95 -13.64 14.87
CA GLY A 256 14.96 -13.28 13.86
C GLY A 256 14.53 -13.51 12.41
N ALA A 257 13.24 -13.69 12.14
CA ALA A 257 12.77 -13.89 10.77
C ALA A 257 12.92 -12.61 9.95
N SER A 258 13.48 -12.73 8.74
CA SER A 258 13.56 -11.60 7.80
C SER A 258 12.16 -11.11 7.41
N ARG A 259 12.05 -9.84 7.00
CA ARG A 259 10.79 -9.26 6.54
C ARG A 259 10.17 -10.07 5.39
N ALA A 260 11.00 -10.56 4.46
CA ALA A 260 10.57 -11.41 3.36
C ALA A 260 9.94 -12.74 3.84
N GLU A 261 10.52 -13.39 4.86
CA GLU A 261 9.95 -14.63 5.42
C GLU A 261 8.62 -14.37 6.14
N LEU A 262 8.53 -13.25 6.85
CA LEU A 262 7.29 -12.81 7.52
C LEU A 262 6.15 -12.53 6.50
N VAL A 263 6.47 -11.95 5.35
CA VAL A 263 5.53 -11.76 4.24
C VAL A 263 5.14 -13.09 3.60
N LEU A 264 6.10 -13.97 3.34
CA LEU A 264 5.83 -15.30 2.77
C LEU A 264 4.90 -16.13 3.66
N ARG A 265 5.12 -16.05 4.98
CA ARG A 265 4.29 -16.70 5.99
C ARG A 265 2.88 -16.11 6.03
N PHE A 266 2.72 -14.79 5.85
CA PHE A 266 1.40 -14.16 5.71
C PHE A 266 0.65 -14.75 4.51
N ILE A 267 1.27 -14.76 3.33
CA ILE A 267 0.65 -15.25 2.09
C ILE A 267 0.21 -16.70 2.20
N ARG A 268 1.01 -17.54 2.86
CA ARG A 268 0.73 -18.97 2.99
C ARG A 268 -0.32 -19.32 4.05
N ARG A 269 -0.50 -18.48 5.06
CA ARG A 269 -1.30 -18.84 6.25
C ARG A 269 -2.58 -18.04 6.40
N MET A 270 -2.67 -16.86 5.81
CA MET A 270 -3.88 -16.04 5.87
C MET A 270 -4.90 -16.54 4.82
N PRO A 271 -6.16 -16.85 5.20
CA PRO A 271 -7.16 -17.31 4.24
C PRO A 271 -7.44 -16.28 3.12
N PRO A 272 -7.29 -16.64 1.84
CA PRO A 272 -7.53 -15.72 0.71
C PRO A 272 -9.01 -15.33 0.56
N SER A 273 -9.92 -16.08 1.18
CA SER A 273 -11.35 -15.78 1.22
C SER A 273 -11.73 -14.69 2.23
N ASP A 274 -10.80 -14.22 3.06
CA ASP A 274 -11.08 -13.17 4.03
C ASP A 274 -11.30 -11.82 3.32
N PRO A 275 -12.45 -11.15 3.52
CA PRO A 275 -12.71 -9.85 2.89
C PRO A 275 -11.72 -8.77 3.34
N GLY A 276 -11.04 -8.96 4.47
CA GLY A 276 -10.01 -8.07 4.98
C GLY A 276 -8.60 -8.37 4.49
N TYR A 277 -8.38 -9.29 3.54
CA TYR A 277 -7.04 -9.78 3.20
C TYR A 277 -6.05 -8.67 2.83
N VAL A 278 -6.42 -7.82 1.86
CA VAL A 278 -5.54 -6.75 1.38
C VAL A 278 -5.30 -5.72 2.48
N GLY A 279 -6.34 -5.32 3.20
CA GLY A 279 -6.19 -4.39 4.34
C GLY A 279 -5.32 -4.96 5.47
N ALA A 280 -5.38 -6.27 5.72
CA ALA A 280 -4.47 -6.94 6.67
C ALA A 280 -3.03 -6.92 6.16
N LEU A 281 -2.82 -7.15 4.87
CA LEU A 281 -1.49 -7.08 4.25
C LEU A 281 -0.92 -5.66 4.35
N ASP A 282 -1.70 -4.62 4.07
CA ASP A 282 -1.25 -3.23 4.15
C ASP A 282 -0.79 -2.88 5.57
N ILE A 283 -1.61 -3.22 6.59
CA ILE A 283 -1.24 -3.03 8.00
C ILE A 283 0.02 -3.84 8.35
N TRP A 284 0.16 -5.05 7.82
CA TRP A 284 1.32 -5.89 8.03
C TRP A 284 2.58 -5.27 7.45
N LEU A 285 2.54 -4.81 6.20
CA LEU A 285 3.66 -4.19 5.51
C LEU A 285 4.08 -2.87 6.19
N ASP A 286 3.12 -2.03 6.58
CA ASP A 286 3.40 -0.82 7.35
C ASP A 286 4.09 -1.15 8.68
N MET A 287 3.62 -2.17 9.40
CA MET A 287 4.23 -2.58 10.65
C MET A 287 5.65 -3.14 10.44
N LEU A 288 5.89 -3.91 9.38
CA LEU A 288 7.21 -4.45 9.06
C LEU A 288 8.22 -3.36 8.66
N HIS A 289 7.74 -2.27 8.06
CA HIS A 289 8.55 -1.08 7.80
C HIS A 289 9.02 -0.43 9.10
N ASP A 290 8.10 -0.24 10.05
CA ASP A 290 8.39 0.40 11.34
C ASP A 290 9.16 -0.51 12.31
N LEU A 291 9.30 -1.80 11.99
CA LEU A 291 9.96 -2.78 12.85
C LEU A 291 11.49 -2.57 12.82
N PRO A 292 12.13 -2.26 13.96
CA PRO A 292 13.57 -2.19 14.06
C PRO A 292 14.20 -3.58 13.86
N PRO A 293 15.41 -3.67 13.26
CA PRO A 293 16.08 -4.96 13.07
C PRO A 293 16.28 -5.67 14.40
N GLY A 294 15.99 -6.98 14.43
CA GLY A 294 16.16 -7.83 15.61
C GLY A 294 15.05 -7.75 16.66
N LYS A 295 14.00 -6.93 16.47
CA LYS A 295 12.82 -6.95 17.34
C LYS A 295 11.79 -7.99 16.90
N SER A 296 11.06 -8.55 17.86
CA SER A 296 10.03 -9.54 17.56
C SER A 296 8.81 -8.87 16.90
N ALA A 297 8.44 -9.38 15.71
CA ALA A 297 7.25 -8.91 15.00
C ALA A 297 5.96 -9.14 15.83
N HIS A 298 5.94 -10.17 16.68
CA HIS A 298 4.84 -10.43 17.60
C HIS A 298 4.67 -9.32 18.63
N ALA A 299 5.72 -8.93 19.36
CA ALA A 299 5.61 -7.88 20.37
C ALA A 299 5.19 -6.54 19.75
N ALA A 300 5.70 -6.21 18.54
CA ALA A 300 5.31 -5.02 17.81
C ALA A 300 3.81 -5.04 17.43
N LEU A 301 3.31 -6.17 16.92
CA LEU A 301 1.91 -6.33 16.54
C LEU A 301 0.99 -6.28 17.77
N SER A 302 1.37 -6.96 18.86
CA SER A 302 0.65 -6.97 20.13
C SER A 302 0.58 -5.58 20.77
N ALA A 303 1.69 -4.84 20.78
CA ALA A 303 1.72 -3.45 21.28
C ALA A 303 0.84 -2.51 20.44
N ARG A 304 0.86 -2.65 19.10
CA ARG A 304 0.01 -1.86 18.21
C ARG A 304 -1.48 -2.21 18.39
N ARG A 305 -1.81 -3.49 18.61
CA ARG A 305 -3.17 -3.94 18.91
C ARG A 305 -3.67 -3.33 20.21
N GLU A 306 -2.85 -3.33 21.27
CA GLU A 306 -3.24 -2.77 22.56
C GLU A 306 -3.50 -1.26 22.49
N ARG A 307 -2.70 -0.51 21.71
CA ARG A 307 -2.98 0.91 21.45
C ARG A 307 -4.35 1.12 20.80
N LEU A 308 -4.72 0.29 19.81
CA LEU A 308 -6.03 0.37 19.17
C LEU A 308 -7.17 -0.04 20.10
N ALA A 309 -6.97 -1.06 20.93
CA ALA A 309 -7.95 -1.47 21.94
C ALA A 309 -8.17 -0.40 23.00
N ARG A 310 -7.12 0.35 23.37
CA ARG A 310 -7.24 1.53 24.23
C ARG A 310 -8.00 2.66 23.55
N ALA A 311 -7.66 2.99 22.31
CA ALA A 311 -8.36 4.02 21.53
C ALA A 311 -9.85 3.70 21.35
N ALA A 312 -10.22 2.42 21.19
CA ALA A 312 -11.62 1.99 21.13
C ALA A 312 -12.37 2.29 22.45
N ARG A 313 -11.75 1.97 23.59
CA ARG A 313 -12.33 2.25 24.92
C ARG A 313 -12.48 3.76 25.16
N GLU A 314 -11.44 4.54 24.82
CA GLU A 314 -11.47 6.00 24.92
C GLU A 314 -12.59 6.59 24.04
N ALA A 315 -12.81 6.05 22.85
CA ALA A 315 -13.88 6.47 21.96
C ALA A 315 -15.28 6.13 22.52
N ASP A 316 -15.47 4.94 23.08
CA ASP A 316 -16.72 4.56 23.75
C ASP A 316 -17.04 5.48 24.94
N GLU A 317 -16.02 5.77 25.77
CA GLU A 317 -16.16 6.68 26.91
C GLU A 317 -16.52 8.09 26.45
N PHE A 318 -15.90 8.57 25.36
CA PHE A 318 -16.23 9.87 24.78
C PHE A 318 -17.67 9.92 24.27
N THR A 319 -18.14 8.90 23.54
CA THR A 319 -19.52 8.81 23.07
C THR A 319 -20.51 8.76 24.24
N ALA A 320 -20.19 8.03 25.30
CA ALA A 320 -21.02 7.99 26.52
C ALA A 320 -21.09 9.36 27.22
N ARG A 321 -19.98 10.12 27.24
CA ARG A 321 -19.92 11.48 27.77
C ARG A 321 -20.73 12.46 26.92
N LEU A 322 -20.63 12.36 25.59
CA LEU A 322 -21.45 13.16 24.66
C LEU A 322 -22.95 12.92 24.82
N GLY A 323 -23.35 11.70 25.18
CA GLY A 323 -24.75 11.40 25.48
C GLY A 323 -25.28 12.11 26.74
N ARG A 324 -24.39 12.64 27.60
CA ARG A 324 -24.74 13.30 28.87
C ARG A 324 -24.43 14.80 28.87
N LEU A 325 -23.41 15.22 28.11
CA LEU A 325 -22.86 16.56 28.10
C LEU A 325 -22.72 17.05 26.65
N ASN A 326 -22.99 18.33 26.43
CA ASN A 326 -22.74 18.96 25.14
C ASN A 326 -21.25 19.10 24.87
N MET A 327 -20.88 19.13 23.58
CA MET A 327 -19.49 19.24 23.12
C MET A 327 -18.74 20.41 23.75
N GLU A 328 -19.40 21.56 23.94
CA GLU A 328 -18.80 22.75 24.57
C GLU A 328 -18.33 22.49 26.01
N ILE A 329 -19.10 21.73 26.79
CA ILE A 329 -18.76 21.39 28.18
C ILE A 329 -17.58 20.41 28.20
N LEU A 330 -17.55 19.44 27.28
CA LEU A 330 -16.43 18.51 27.16
C LEU A 330 -15.14 19.24 26.77
N MET A 331 -15.24 20.18 25.85
CA MET A 331 -14.10 21.01 25.46
C MET A 331 -13.58 21.87 26.61
N LEU A 332 -14.46 22.47 27.42
CA LEU A 332 -14.06 23.21 28.63
C LEU A 332 -13.38 22.33 29.68
N GLN A 333 -13.72 21.04 29.73
CA GLN A 333 -13.06 20.04 30.58
C GLN A 333 -11.76 19.48 29.97
N GLY A 334 -11.32 19.99 28.82
CA GLY A 334 -10.13 19.52 28.12
C GLY A 334 -10.30 18.16 27.44
N VAL A 335 -11.53 17.68 27.29
CA VAL A 335 -11.82 16.41 26.60
C VAL A 335 -11.95 16.69 25.11
N HIS A 336 -11.02 16.14 24.33
CA HIS A 336 -11.02 16.24 22.88
C HIS A 336 -11.73 15.07 22.22
N ALA A 337 -12.27 15.30 21.02
CA ALA A 337 -12.82 14.24 20.20
C ALA A 337 -11.73 13.21 19.83
N PRO A 338 -11.97 11.90 20.02
CA PRO A 338 -11.08 10.84 19.60
C PRO A 338 -10.78 10.92 18.10
N ALA A 339 -9.52 10.66 17.73
CA ALA A 339 -9.09 10.65 16.33
C ALA A 339 -9.63 9.45 15.53
N LEU A 340 -10.12 8.41 16.21
CA LEU A 340 -10.62 7.18 15.59
C LEU A 340 -11.99 6.82 16.15
N ASP A 341 -12.88 6.42 15.25
CA ASP A 341 -14.17 5.84 15.62
C ASP A 341 -14.01 4.50 16.36
N ALA A 342 -14.87 4.24 17.34
CA ALA A 342 -14.80 3.05 18.18
C ALA A 342 -14.98 1.75 17.37
N ASP A 343 -15.92 1.73 16.44
CA ASP A 343 -16.19 0.54 15.63
C ASP A 343 -15.09 0.27 14.63
N GLU A 344 -14.51 1.31 14.03
CA GLU A 344 -13.30 1.18 13.20
C GLU A 344 -12.11 0.65 13.99
N ALA A 345 -11.88 1.17 15.20
CA ALA A 345 -10.83 0.67 16.09
C ALA A 345 -11.01 -0.82 16.40
N ARG A 346 -12.24 -1.24 16.75
CA ARG A 346 -12.57 -2.66 17.02
C ARG A 346 -12.41 -3.55 15.78
N ARG A 347 -12.81 -3.06 14.60
CA ARG A 347 -12.59 -3.78 13.33
C ARG A 347 -11.09 -4.05 13.11
N ARG A 348 -10.24 -3.06 13.34
CA ARG A 348 -8.77 -3.18 13.23
C ARG A 348 -8.20 -4.14 14.26
N VAL A 349 -8.65 -4.09 15.52
CA VAL A 349 -8.24 -5.04 16.57
C VAL A 349 -8.54 -6.49 16.15
N ARG A 350 -9.77 -6.77 15.70
CA ARG A 350 -10.14 -8.12 15.22
C ARG A 350 -9.32 -8.59 14.02
N LEU A 351 -8.96 -7.67 13.13
CA LEU A 351 -8.07 -7.97 12.01
C LEU A 351 -6.67 -8.35 12.50
N MET A 352 -6.10 -7.58 13.44
CA MET A 352 -4.79 -7.85 14.02
C MET A 352 -4.73 -9.16 14.82
N ASP A 353 -5.78 -9.49 15.59
CA ASP A 353 -5.85 -10.76 16.32
C ASP A 353 -5.85 -11.95 15.34
N ARG A 354 -6.60 -11.86 14.24
CA ARG A 354 -6.59 -12.87 13.17
C ARG A 354 -5.21 -13.00 12.53
N MET A 355 -4.54 -11.88 12.26
CA MET A 355 -3.17 -11.89 11.71
C MET A 355 -2.17 -12.53 12.68
N CYS A 356 -2.22 -12.20 13.97
CA CYS A 356 -1.40 -12.82 15.00
C CYS A 356 -1.56 -14.35 15.01
N LEU A 357 -2.80 -14.82 15.01
CA LEU A 357 -3.11 -16.25 15.00
C LEU A 357 -2.65 -16.92 13.69
N ALA A 358 -2.98 -16.35 12.54
CA ALA A 358 -2.67 -16.95 11.24
C ALA A 358 -1.17 -16.94 10.95
N VAL A 359 -0.51 -15.78 11.08
CA VAL A 359 0.90 -15.62 10.70
C VAL A 359 1.80 -16.19 11.79
N LEU A 360 1.63 -15.74 13.02
CA LEU A 360 2.57 -16.00 14.11
C LEU A 360 2.20 -17.26 14.92
N GLY A 361 0.99 -17.79 14.74
CA GLY A 361 0.52 -18.98 15.46
C GLY A 361 0.23 -18.72 16.94
N ARG A 362 0.19 -17.46 17.37
CA ARG A 362 -0.02 -17.05 18.76
C ARG A 362 -1.00 -15.88 18.80
N PRO A 363 -2.00 -15.84 19.70
CA PRO A 363 -2.84 -14.68 19.87
C PRO A 363 -2.01 -13.48 20.35
N ALA A 364 -2.44 -12.27 19.97
CA ALA A 364 -1.78 -11.02 20.34
C ALA A 364 -1.83 -10.75 21.86
N ALA A 365 -2.86 -11.26 22.54
CA ALA A 365 -3.11 -11.00 23.96
C ALA A 365 -2.21 -11.78 24.95
N LEU A 366 -1.37 -12.72 24.48
CA LEU A 366 -0.62 -13.61 25.38
C LEU A 366 0.74 -13.08 25.86
N ASP A 367 1.32 -12.03 25.24
CA ASP A 367 2.62 -11.50 25.68
C ASP A 367 2.45 -10.36 26.68
N GLN A 368 2.30 -10.73 27.95
CA GLN A 368 2.76 -9.91 29.08
C GLN A 368 4.10 -10.41 29.65
N ALA A 369 4.87 -11.23 28.92
CA ALA A 369 6.10 -11.80 29.43
C ALA A 369 7.17 -11.96 28.33
N GLU A 370 7.87 -10.88 28.01
CA GLU A 370 9.26 -11.00 27.56
C GLU A 370 10.14 -11.08 28.82
N PRO A 371 10.87 -12.19 29.06
CA PRO A 371 11.77 -12.35 30.19
C PRO A 371 13.07 -11.59 29.91
N GLY A 372 13.15 -10.34 30.35
CA GLY A 372 14.37 -9.54 30.19
C GLY A 372 14.25 -8.07 30.60
N MET A 373 13.04 -7.54 30.73
CA MET A 373 12.77 -6.31 31.49
C MET A 373 11.78 -6.68 32.57
N ALA A 374 12.24 -6.79 33.81
CA ALA A 374 11.36 -6.61 34.94
C ALA A 374 10.72 -5.22 34.77
N PRO A 375 9.40 -5.09 34.60
CA PRO A 375 8.77 -3.85 34.99
C PRO A 375 9.02 -3.72 36.49
N ASP A 376 9.59 -2.60 36.93
CA ASP A 376 9.38 -2.17 38.30
C ASP A 376 7.87 -2.29 38.55
N SER A 377 7.51 -3.13 39.51
CA SER A 377 6.12 -3.41 39.88
C SER A 377 5.33 -2.11 39.86
N PRO A 378 4.10 -2.09 39.31
CA PRO A 378 3.23 -0.96 39.56
C PRO A 378 3.14 -0.85 41.08
N VAL A 379 3.48 0.33 41.61
CA VAL A 379 3.22 0.71 42.99
C VAL A 379 1.71 0.63 43.16
N GLY A 380 1.22 -0.58 43.45
CA GLY A 380 -0.02 -0.77 44.17
C GLY A 380 0.21 -0.01 45.45
N HIS A 381 -0.51 1.10 45.61
CA HIS A 381 -0.78 1.59 46.94
C HIS A 381 -1.49 0.44 47.65
N ASP A 382 -0.72 -0.27 48.46
CA ASP A 382 -1.22 -1.12 49.52
C ASP A 382 -2.01 -0.21 50.44
N LEU A 383 -3.30 -0.04 50.13
CA LEU A 383 -4.27 0.48 51.08
C LEU A 383 -4.48 -0.65 52.07
N GLY A 384 -3.52 -0.76 52.99
CA GLY A 384 -3.45 -1.81 53.99
C GLY A 384 -4.80 -2.04 54.65
N ALA A 385 -5.04 -3.30 55.02
CA ALA A 385 -6.24 -3.69 55.73
C ALA A 385 -6.50 -2.73 56.90
N PHE A 386 -7.64 -2.05 56.85
CA PHE A 386 -8.07 -1.09 57.86
C PHE A 386 -8.11 -1.78 59.23
N ASP A 387 -7.17 -1.41 60.10
CA ASP A 387 -7.16 -1.85 61.49
C ASP A 387 -8.07 -0.91 62.31
N PRO A 388 -9.24 -1.39 62.78
CA PRO A 388 -10.22 -0.55 63.48
C PRO A 388 -9.71 -0.05 64.83
N ALA A 389 -8.61 -0.60 65.37
CA ALA A 389 -8.04 -0.13 66.63
C ALA A 389 -7.18 1.14 66.48
N THR A 390 -6.66 1.42 65.29
CA THR A 390 -5.72 2.53 65.04
C THR A 390 -6.22 3.52 63.98
N GLY A 391 -7.12 3.11 63.09
CA GLY A 391 -7.59 3.96 61.98
C GLY A 391 -8.51 5.12 62.36
N LEU A 392 -9.11 5.11 63.56
CA LEU A 392 -10.03 6.18 63.99
C LEU A 392 -9.28 7.45 64.43
N ASP A 393 -8.14 7.29 65.10
CA ASP A 393 -7.36 8.42 65.61
C ASP A 393 -6.68 9.20 64.47
N ASP A 394 -6.22 8.52 63.42
CA ASP A 394 -5.65 9.16 62.23
C ASP A 394 -6.71 9.95 61.43
N LEU A 395 -7.97 9.50 61.45
CA LEU A 395 -9.07 10.17 60.77
C LEU A 395 -9.51 11.44 61.50
N MET A 396 -9.51 11.42 62.84
CA MET A 396 -9.77 12.63 63.64
C MET A 396 -8.66 13.68 63.50
N ARG A 397 -7.41 13.24 63.30
CA ARG A 397 -6.25 14.11 63.13
C ARG A 397 -6.18 14.81 61.77
N LEU A 398 -6.87 14.27 60.76
CA LEU A 398 -6.99 14.87 59.41
C LEU A 398 -8.16 15.87 59.30
N LEU A 399 -9.08 15.87 60.25
CA LEU A 399 -10.26 16.73 60.29
C LEU A 399 -10.16 17.86 61.33
N SER A 400 -9.02 17.96 62.03
CA SER A 400 -8.63 19.08 62.89
C SER A 400 -7.53 19.90 62.23
#